data_AF-A0A2K6M769-F1
#
_entry.id   AF-A0A2K6M769-F1
#
_cell.length_a   1.000
_cell.length_b   1.000
_cell.length_c   1.000
_cell.angle_alpha   90.00
_cell.angle_beta   90.00
_cell.angle_gamma   90.00
#
_symmetry.space_group_name_H-M   'P 1'
#
loop_
_entity.id
_entity.type
_entity.pdbx_description
1 polymer ?
#
loop_
_entity_poly.entity_id
_entity_poly.type
_entity_poly.pdbx_seq_one_letter_code
_entity_poly.pdbx_strand_id
1 'polypeptide(L)' 'MAYKEAAFDDAEYKIWKKNTPFLYDLVMTHALEWPSLTTQWLPNALWRKWH' A
#
# COMPACT_ATOMS: atom_id res chain seq x y z
N MET A 1 20.61 5.78 17.17
CA MET A 1 20.48 4.52 16.42
C MET A 1 19.19 4.52 15.60
N ALA A 2 18.02 4.80 16.18
CA ALA A 2 16.73 4.96 15.46
C ALA A 2 16.74 5.98 14.29
N TYR A 3 17.48 7.10 14.39
CA TYR A 3 17.58 8.09 13.31
C TYR A 3 18.24 7.57 12.03
N LYS A 4 19.10 6.54 12.13
CA LYS A 4 19.74 5.93 10.95
C LYS A 4 18.82 4.94 10.25
N GLU A 5 17.98 4.22 10.99
CA GLU A 5 16.98 3.29 10.43
C GLU A 5 15.89 4.04 9.66
N ALA A 6 15.33 5.11 10.24
CA ALA A 6 14.30 5.91 9.57
C ALA A 6 14.78 6.55 8.25
N ALA A 7 16.06 6.90 8.16
CA ALA A 7 16.67 7.45 6.94
C ALA A 7 16.89 6.38 5.86
N PHE A 8 17.10 5.13 6.26
CA PHE A 8 17.23 4.00 5.35
C PHE A 8 15.87 3.65 4.73
N ASP A 9 14.83 3.57 5.56
CA ASP A 9 13.46 3.25 5.13
C ASP A 9 12.91 4.23 4.07
N ASP A 10 13.19 5.53 4.21
CA ASP A 10 12.75 6.55 3.25
C ASP A 10 13.46 6.43 1.90
N ALA A 11 14.74 6.07 1.88
CA ALA A 11 15.51 5.89 0.64
C ALA A 11 15.01 4.67 -0.16
N GLU A 12 14.77 3.54 0.51
CA GLU A 12 14.23 2.34 -0.12
C GLU A 12 12.79 2.56 -0.62
N TYR A 13 11.95 3.21 0.19
CA TYR A 13 10.58 3.57 -0.22
C TYR A 13 10.58 4.44 -1.48
N LYS A 14 11.50 5.41 -1.59
CA LYS A 14 11.63 6.25 -2.78
C LYS A 14 12.04 5.47 -4.03
N ILE A 15 12.91 4.47 -3.89
CA ILE A 15 13.31 3.60 -5.00
C ILE A 15 12.13 2.72 -5.43
N TRP A 16 11.47 2.07 -4.47
CA TRP A 16 10.27 1.27 -4.74
C TRP A 16 9.19 2.08 -5.45
N LYS A 17 8.92 3.30 -4.99
CA LYS A 17 7.88 4.19 -5.55
C LYS A 17 8.18 4.60 -6.99
N LYS A 18 9.45 4.79 -7.35
CA LYS A 18 9.87 5.04 -8.74
C LYS A 18 9.63 3.83 -9.64
N ASN A 19 9.77 2.62 -9.11
CA ASN A 19 9.64 1.38 -9.86
C ASN A 19 8.21 0.84 -9.91
N THR A 20 7.30 1.34 -9.07
CA THR A 20 5.90 0.90 -8.99
C THR A 20 5.20 0.76 -10.36
N PRO A 21 5.32 1.70 -11.33
CA PRO A 21 4.64 1.58 -12.62
C PRO A 21 5.11 0.39 -13.48
N PHE A 22 6.30 -0.15 -13.22
CA PHE A 22 6.83 -1.31 -13.92
C PHE A 22 6.49 -2.63 -13.20
N LEU A 23 6.10 -2.57 -11.93
CA LEU A 23 5.94 -3.74 -11.06
C LEU A 23 4.48 -4.13 -10.83
N TYR A 24 3.56 -3.17 -10.86
CA TYR A 24 2.17 -3.37 -10.48
C TYR A 24 1.23 -2.69 -11.48
N ASP A 25 0.15 -3.36 -11.86
CA ASP A 25 -0.90 -2.76 -12.69
C ASP A 25 -1.72 -1.70 -11.92
N LEU A 26 -1.84 -1.87 -10.59
CA LEU A 26 -2.56 -0.95 -9.71
C LEU A 26 -1.91 -0.90 -8.33
N VAL A 27 -1.64 0.32 -7.84
CA VAL A 27 -1.30 0.60 -6.45
C VAL A 27 -2.14 1.77 -5.97
N MET A 28 -2.79 1.60 -4.82
CA MET A 28 -3.59 2.63 -4.16
C MET A 28 -2.99 2.91 -2.79
N THR A 29 -2.68 4.18 -2.52
CA THR A 29 -2.17 4.63 -1.23
C THR A 29 -3.10 5.67 -0.64
N HIS A 30 -3.57 5.45 0.58
CA HIS A 30 -4.44 6.38 1.30
C HIS A 30 -4.00 6.48 2.76
N ALA A 31 -3.70 7.69 3.22
CA ALA A 31 -3.43 7.96 4.62
C ALA A 31 -4.76 8.04 5.38
N LEU A 32 -4.99 7.11 6.30
CA LEU A 32 -6.14 7.17 7.19
C LEU A 32 -5.92 8.26 8.25
N GLU A 33 -7.01 8.84 8.73
CA GLU A 33 -6.97 9.81 9.84
C GLU A 33 -6.38 9.16 11.11
N TRP A 34 -6.76 7.90 11.35
CA TRP A 34 -6.31 7.10 12.48
C TRP A 34 -5.83 5.72 12.00
N PRO A 35 -4.85 5.11 12.68
CA PRO A 35 -4.39 3.78 12.31
C PRO A 35 -5.52 2.75 12.50
N SER A 36 -5.77 1.94 11.47
CA SER A 36 -6.67 0.81 11.62
C SER A 36 -5.94 -0.38 12.22
N LEU A 37 -6.61 -1.08 13.14
CA LEU A 37 -6.12 -2.34 13.72
C LEU A 37 -6.55 -3.57 12.92
N THR A 38 -7.52 -3.41 12.00
CA THR A 38 -8.07 -4.52 11.20
C THR A 38 -8.35 -4.10 9.76
N THR A 39 -8.36 -5.07 8.85
CA THR A 39 -8.79 -4.90 7.44
C THR A 39 -9.53 -6.15 6.98
N GLN A 40 -10.60 -5.98 6.21
CA GLN A 40 -11.40 -7.09 5.67
C GLN A 40 -11.99 -6.72 4.32
N TRP A 41 -11.90 -7.65 3.36
CA TRP A 41 -12.61 -7.54 2.09
C TRP A 41 -14.07 -7.99 2.27
N LEU A 42 -15.01 -7.13 1.91
CA LEU A 42 -16.42 -7.48 1.87
C LEU A 42 -16.74 -8.25 0.58
N PRO A 43 -17.65 -9.22 0.63
CA PRO A 43 -17.79 -10.17 -0.46
C PRO A 43 -18.67 -9.66 -1.63
N ASN A 44 -19.16 -8.41 -1.57
CA ASN A 44 -19.97 -7.75 -2.62
C ASN A 44 -19.14 -7.24 -3.81
N ALA A 45 -18.16 -8.02 -4.23
CA ALA A 45 -17.42 -7.70 -5.44
C ALA A 45 -18.24 -8.07 -6.68
N LEU A 46 -18.08 -7.26 -7.74
CA LEU A 46 -18.86 -7.32 -8.99
C LEU A 46 -18.89 -8.71 -9.65
N TRP A 47 -17.95 -9.60 -9.31
CA TRP A 47 -17.91 -11.00 -9.79
C TRP A 47 -19.14 -11.82 -9.41
N ARG A 48 -19.80 -11.50 -8.28
CA ARG A 48 -21.03 -12.20 -7.85
C ARG A 48 -22.29 -11.82 -8.63
N LYS A 49 -22.23 -10.78 -9.46
CA LYS A 49 -23.38 -10.31 -10.26
C LYS A 49 -23.48 -11.00 -11.62
N TRP A 50 -22.47 -11.79 -11.99
CA TRP A 50 -22.37 -12.47 -13.29
C TRP A 50 -22.47 -14.00 -13.19
N HIS A 51 -22.90 -14.51 -12.02
CA HIS A 51 -23.32 -15.89 -11.80
C HIS A 51 -24.75 -15.91 -11.26
#